data_AF-A0A6T7WGN9-F1
#
_entry.id   AF-A0A6T7WGN9-F1
#
_cell.length_a   1.000
_cell.length_b   1.000
_cell.length_c   1.000
_cell.angle_alpha   90.00
_cell.angle_beta   90.00
_cell.angle_gamma   90.00
#
_symmetry.space_group_name_H-M   'P 1'
#
loop_
_entity.id
_entity.type
_entity.pdbx_description
1 polymer ?
#
loop_
_entity_poly.entity_id
_entity_poly.type
_entity_poly.pdbx_seq_one_letter_code
_entity_poly.pdbx_strand_id
1 'polypeptide(L)'
;EEEEEEEVIEVEKMRAAATASAEMREHVEYLEKKLTSIRSQLLVGGMVLVRWKKQEGFFLARVAKLPATPKAYTFQAEWLDEVEPNTYELDARWPKSSAKIKDVIDVRPPLTQLAGGRWMLNVQPAAATPSATAKPATATPSATTKPTAAKSTAAKPAIVKPTAAKSTAAKPAVSKPAVGKADPVDPAKRYLDEVDLLLTGAGKLRSDRPILTRRDSEWLNDCQIANDNELLQIDHQHARFLNPMSNEYLSTKFFCKKKVKRLAPPDAQLSDRRYSLVMSYSMLQLHWHILFLCCAERTMYHFEGFGGEVDDEVQVAFATVFAHHGWELVSIPLELQHDSSSCGVWIQVARDAYLEYINSSDLGTKSFPAFMEQWLEQRGVVR
;
A
#
# COMPACT_ATOMS: atom_id res chain seq x y z
N GLU A 1 -21.79 11.79 -18.60
CA GLU A 1 -22.43 13.10 -18.36
C GLU A 1 -21.93 13.72 -17.07
N GLU A 2 -22.33 13.32 -15.86
CA GLU A 2 -21.86 13.98 -14.62
C GLU A 2 -20.34 13.88 -14.39
N GLU A 3 -19.73 12.69 -14.60
CA GLU A 3 -18.27 12.53 -14.58
C GLU A 3 -17.56 13.31 -15.72
N GLU A 4 -18.21 13.47 -16.88
CA GLU A 4 -17.64 14.24 -17.99
C GLU A 4 -17.67 15.75 -17.70
N GLU A 5 -18.69 16.24 -17.00
CA GLU A 5 -18.78 17.63 -16.57
C GLU A 5 -17.75 17.96 -15.47
N GLU A 6 -17.58 17.10 -14.47
CA GLU A 6 -16.53 17.28 -13.46
C GLU A 6 -15.11 17.28 -14.08
N GLU A 7 -14.88 16.43 -15.09
CA GLU A 7 -13.61 16.37 -15.81
C GLU A 7 -13.31 17.66 -16.59
N VAL A 8 -14.31 18.25 -17.26
CA VAL A 8 -14.15 19.53 -17.96
C VAL A 8 -13.79 20.65 -16.99
N ILE A 9 -14.40 20.67 -15.81
CA ILE A 9 -14.14 21.66 -14.76
C ILE A 9 -12.71 21.53 -14.19
N GLU A 10 -12.21 20.31 -13.96
CA GLU A 10 -10.84 20.10 -13.45
C GLU A 10 -9.78 20.61 -14.45
N VAL A 11 -10.02 20.43 -15.75
CA VAL A 11 -9.14 20.88 -16.84
C VAL A 11 -9.17 22.40 -16.99
N GLU A 12 -10.33 23.03 -16.90
CA GLU A 12 -10.44 24.49 -16.93
C GLU A 12 -9.76 25.13 -15.72
N LYS A 13 -9.86 24.51 -14.54
CA LYS A 13 -9.11 24.96 -13.33
C LYS A 13 -7.60 24.86 -13.51
N MET A 14 -7.10 23.75 -14.07
CA MET A 14 -5.66 23.60 -14.35
C MET A 14 -5.17 24.62 -15.39
N ARG A 15 -5.96 24.89 -16.43
CA ARG A 15 -5.62 25.92 -17.44
C ARG A 15 -5.64 27.33 -16.87
N ALA A 16 -6.62 27.66 -16.04
CA ALA A 16 -6.69 28.95 -15.35
C ALA A 16 -5.49 29.15 -14.40
N ALA A 17 -5.05 28.10 -13.71
CA ALA A 17 -3.84 28.15 -12.88
C ALA A 17 -2.55 28.31 -13.73
N ALA A 18 -2.49 27.71 -14.91
CA ALA A 18 -1.33 27.83 -15.83
C ALA A 18 -1.16 29.23 -16.43
N THR A 19 -2.24 30.02 -16.53
CA THR A 19 -2.15 31.44 -16.92
C THR A 19 -1.49 32.32 -15.87
N ALA A 20 -1.43 31.90 -14.60
CA ALA A 20 -0.92 32.70 -13.49
C ALA A 20 0.59 32.58 -13.24
N SER A 21 1.28 31.56 -13.80
CA SER A 21 2.72 31.35 -13.64
C SER A 21 3.35 30.68 -14.86
N ALA A 22 4.53 31.14 -15.28
CA ALA A 22 5.29 30.55 -16.39
C ALA A 22 5.70 29.10 -16.11
N GLU A 23 6.10 28.79 -14.88
CA GLU A 23 6.47 27.43 -14.45
C GLU A 23 5.25 26.47 -14.52
N MET A 24 4.07 26.97 -14.18
CA MET A 24 2.84 26.20 -14.25
C MET A 24 2.41 25.92 -15.70
N ARG A 25 2.74 26.82 -16.63
CA ARG A 25 2.49 26.64 -18.07
C ARG A 25 3.35 25.50 -18.64
N GLU A 26 4.65 25.49 -18.35
CA GLU A 26 5.54 24.41 -18.79
C GLU A 26 5.11 23.05 -18.25
N HIS A 27 4.66 23.00 -16.98
CA HIS A 27 4.14 21.77 -16.39
C HIS A 27 2.87 21.26 -17.08
N VAL A 28 1.93 22.17 -17.40
CA VAL A 28 0.69 21.80 -18.12
C VAL A 28 0.99 21.33 -19.54
N GLU A 29 1.88 22.00 -20.27
CA GLU A 29 2.31 21.56 -21.61
C GLU A 29 2.97 20.16 -21.58
N TYR A 30 3.83 19.90 -20.58
CA TYR A 30 4.41 18.59 -20.36
C TYR A 30 3.33 17.51 -20.14
N LEU A 31 2.34 17.79 -19.29
CA LEU A 31 1.24 16.86 -19.02
C LEU A 31 0.37 16.63 -20.27
N GLU A 32 0.04 17.67 -21.03
CA GLU A 32 -0.73 17.53 -22.27
C GLU A 32 0.02 16.68 -23.30
N LYS A 33 1.33 16.88 -23.45
CA LYS A 33 2.19 16.07 -24.34
C LYS A 33 2.27 14.61 -23.88
N LYS A 34 2.42 14.38 -22.57
CA LYS A 34 2.44 13.03 -21.99
C LYS A 34 1.11 12.31 -22.21
N LEU A 35 -0.01 12.96 -21.94
CA LEU A 35 -1.35 12.40 -22.15
C LEU A 35 -1.61 12.07 -23.62
N THR A 36 -1.21 12.96 -24.52
CA THR A 36 -1.33 12.74 -25.97
C THR A 36 -0.49 11.54 -26.41
N SER A 37 0.73 11.40 -25.88
CA SER A 37 1.61 10.25 -26.14
C SER A 37 1.04 8.93 -25.62
N ILE A 38 0.45 8.92 -24.42
CA ILE A 38 -0.21 7.72 -23.87
C ILE A 38 -1.43 7.36 -24.74
N ARG A 39 -2.28 8.34 -25.07
CA ARG A 39 -3.47 8.14 -25.91
C ARG A 39 -3.15 7.50 -27.25
N SER A 40 -2.11 7.96 -27.94
CA SER A 40 -1.73 7.43 -29.24
C SER A 40 -1.20 6.00 -29.19
N GLN A 41 -0.80 5.53 -28.01
CA GLN A 41 -0.28 4.18 -27.78
C GLN A 41 -1.31 3.20 -27.20
N LEU A 42 -2.43 3.70 -26.66
CA LEU A 42 -3.54 2.85 -26.22
C LEU A 42 -4.16 2.12 -27.41
N LEU A 43 -4.37 0.82 -27.27
CA LEU A 43 -4.98 -0.05 -28.28
C LEU A 43 -6.09 -0.87 -27.62
N VAL A 44 -7.24 -1.02 -28.28
CA VAL A 44 -8.29 -1.95 -27.79
C VAL A 44 -7.73 -3.37 -27.73
N GLY A 45 -7.93 -4.04 -26.60
CA GLY A 45 -7.34 -5.34 -26.28
C GLY A 45 -5.88 -5.26 -25.80
N GLY A 46 -5.24 -4.09 -25.86
CA GLY A 46 -3.90 -3.86 -25.33
C GLY A 46 -3.88 -3.90 -23.81
N MET A 47 -2.73 -4.30 -23.25
CA MET A 47 -2.51 -4.36 -21.81
C MET A 47 -1.82 -3.10 -21.32
N VAL A 48 -2.21 -2.61 -20.16
CA VAL A 48 -1.67 -1.39 -19.55
C VAL A 48 -1.45 -1.57 -18.05
N LEU A 49 -0.41 -0.94 -17.50
CA LEU A 49 -0.29 -0.70 -16.06
C LEU A 49 -0.96 0.63 -15.72
N VAL A 50 -1.89 0.61 -14.77
CA VAL A 50 -2.55 1.80 -14.25
C VAL A 50 -2.20 1.97 -12.78
N ARG A 51 -1.66 3.13 -12.41
CA ARG A 51 -1.33 3.50 -11.03
C ARG A 51 -2.58 3.48 -10.16
N TRP A 52 -2.48 2.84 -9.02
CA TRP A 52 -3.49 2.89 -7.98
C TRP A 52 -3.13 3.93 -6.92
N LYS A 53 -3.72 5.13 -7.02
CA LYS A 53 -3.37 6.25 -6.13
C LYS A 53 -3.63 5.98 -4.64
N LYS A 54 -4.59 5.12 -4.32
CA LYS A 54 -4.93 4.84 -2.91
C LYS A 54 -3.92 3.92 -2.22
N GLN A 55 -3.18 3.09 -2.97
CA GLN A 55 -2.29 2.07 -2.40
C GLN A 55 -0.84 2.10 -2.95
N GLU A 56 -0.44 3.11 -3.72
CA GLU A 56 0.86 3.17 -4.43
C GLU A 56 1.25 1.89 -5.20
N GLY A 57 0.27 1.07 -5.56
CA GLY A 57 0.43 -0.07 -6.43
C GLY A 57 0.11 0.26 -7.88
N PHE A 58 -0.01 -0.78 -8.67
CA PHE A 58 -0.59 -0.71 -10.01
C PHE A 58 -1.64 -1.81 -10.17
N PHE A 59 -2.59 -1.54 -11.04
CA PHE A 59 -3.45 -2.58 -11.61
C PHE A 59 -2.97 -2.89 -13.01
N LEU A 60 -3.07 -4.16 -13.37
CA LEU A 60 -2.98 -4.57 -14.76
C LEU A 60 -4.37 -4.56 -15.37
N ALA A 61 -4.50 -3.96 -16.55
CA ALA A 61 -5.79 -3.83 -17.20
C ALA A 61 -5.69 -4.09 -18.70
N ARG A 62 -6.75 -4.66 -19.27
CA ARG A 62 -6.97 -4.74 -20.71
C ARG A 62 -7.86 -3.60 -21.16
N VAL A 63 -7.45 -2.85 -22.16
CA VAL A 63 -8.24 -1.73 -22.71
C VAL A 63 -9.47 -2.28 -23.44
N ALA A 64 -10.65 -2.06 -22.88
CA ALA A 64 -11.92 -2.49 -23.45
C ALA A 64 -12.43 -1.52 -24.53
N LYS A 65 -12.26 -0.22 -24.30
CA LYS A 65 -12.70 0.84 -25.22
C LYS A 65 -11.79 2.05 -25.09
N LEU A 66 -11.36 2.59 -26.22
CA LEU A 66 -10.58 3.83 -26.26
C LEU A 66 -11.41 5.05 -25.81
N PRO A 67 -10.74 6.15 -25.42
CA PRO A 67 -11.41 7.40 -25.12
C PRO A 67 -12.31 7.83 -26.28
N ALA A 68 -13.56 8.22 -25.98
CA ALA A 68 -14.56 8.54 -27.01
C ALA A 68 -14.20 9.79 -27.84
N THR A 69 -13.39 10.68 -27.26
CA THR A 69 -12.93 11.91 -27.91
C THR A 69 -11.44 12.14 -27.61
N PRO A 70 -10.74 12.94 -28.42
CA PRO A 70 -9.35 13.33 -28.13
C PRO A 70 -9.17 14.06 -26.80
N LYS A 71 -10.25 14.62 -26.23
CA LYS A 71 -10.26 15.34 -24.96
C LYS A 71 -10.59 14.45 -23.76
N ALA A 72 -11.23 13.29 -23.95
CA ALA A 72 -11.64 12.42 -22.86
C ALA A 72 -10.43 11.92 -22.04
N TYR A 73 -10.52 12.02 -20.70
CA TYR A 73 -9.43 11.66 -19.78
C TYR A 73 -9.49 10.22 -19.29
N THR A 74 -10.54 9.50 -19.66
CA THR A 74 -10.78 8.12 -19.26
C THR A 74 -10.90 7.20 -20.46
N PHE A 75 -10.66 5.91 -20.22
CA PHE A 75 -10.92 4.81 -21.14
C PHE A 75 -11.59 3.67 -20.36
N GLN A 76 -12.29 2.78 -21.06
CA GLN A 76 -12.87 1.60 -20.40
C GLN A 76 -11.82 0.50 -20.34
N ALA A 77 -11.70 -0.12 -19.18
CA ALA A 77 -10.74 -1.16 -18.88
C ALA A 77 -11.43 -2.38 -18.26
N GLU A 78 -10.87 -3.55 -18.55
CA GLU A 78 -11.18 -4.80 -17.87
C GLU A 78 -9.98 -5.13 -16.99
N TRP A 79 -10.20 -5.24 -15.69
CA TRP A 79 -9.10 -5.42 -14.73
C TRP A 79 -8.66 -6.87 -14.67
N LEU A 80 -7.38 -7.07 -14.41
CA LEU A 80 -6.84 -8.38 -14.15
C LEU A 80 -6.49 -8.50 -12.68
N ASP A 81 -6.80 -9.66 -12.11
CA ASP A 81 -6.45 -10.05 -10.75
C ASP A 81 -5.23 -10.96 -10.78
N GLU A 82 -4.38 -10.84 -9.77
CA GLU A 82 -3.21 -11.69 -9.62
C GLU A 82 -3.64 -13.00 -8.96
N VAL A 83 -3.65 -14.10 -9.73
CA VAL A 83 -4.10 -15.41 -9.25
C VAL A 83 -2.95 -16.26 -8.70
N GLU A 84 -1.73 -16.01 -9.17
CA GLU A 84 -0.46 -16.59 -8.74
C GLU A 84 0.62 -15.51 -8.87
N PRO A 85 1.77 -15.61 -8.17
CA PRO A 85 2.81 -14.60 -8.28
C PRO A 85 3.20 -14.29 -9.73
N ASN A 86 3.10 -13.01 -10.09
CA ASN A 86 3.27 -12.45 -11.41
C ASN A 86 2.32 -12.99 -12.49
N THR A 87 1.29 -13.75 -12.15
CA THR A 87 0.35 -14.31 -13.12
C THR A 87 -1.06 -13.77 -12.89
N TYR A 88 -1.60 -13.19 -13.94
CA TYR A 88 -2.80 -12.38 -13.92
C TYR A 88 -3.88 -12.99 -14.82
N GLU A 89 -5.12 -12.92 -14.36
CA GLU A 89 -6.32 -13.37 -15.08
C GLU A 89 -7.38 -12.28 -15.09
N LEU A 90 -8.30 -12.29 -16.06
CA LEU A 90 -9.38 -11.33 -16.11
C LEU A 90 -10.27 -11.48 -14.86
N ASP A 91 -10.46 -10.40 -14.10
CA ASP A 91 -11.28 -10.44 -12.91
C ASP A 91 -12.77 -10.44 -13.28
N ALA A 92 -13.41 -11.60 -13.14
CA ALA A 92 -14.84 -11.76 -13.42
C ALA A 92 -15.74 -10.91 -12.49
N ARG A 93 -15.23 -10.48 -11.32
CA ARG A 93 -15.97 -9.63 -10.38
C ARG A 93 -16.12 -8.19 -10.89
N TRP A 94 -15.22 -7.75 -11.78
CA TRP A 94 -15.16 -6.37 -12.28
C TRP A 94 -15.20 -6.34 -13.81
N PRO A 95 -16.38 -6.60 -14.40
CA PRO A 95 -16.46 -6.90 -15.82
C PRO A 95 -15.98 -5.75 -16.70
N LYS A 96 -16.25 -4.48 -16.36
CA LYS A 96 -15.71 -3.25 -17.01
C LYS A 96 -15.79 -2.07 -16.06
N SER A 97 -14.77 -1.22 -16.04
CA SER A 97 -14.86 0.11 -15.42
C SER A 97 -14.03 1.15 -16.16
N SER A 98 -14.09 2.41 -15.70
CA SER A 98 -13.29 3.50 -16.23
C SER A 98 -11.91 3.57 -15.56
N ALA A 99 -10.87 3.88 -16.34
CA ALA A 99 -9.52 4.19 -15.87
C ALA A 99 -9.06 5.55 -16.43
N LYS A 100 -8.30 6.33 -15.63
CA LYS A 100 -7.80 7.65 -16.06
C LYS A 100 -6.48 7.51 -16.81
N ILE A 101 -6.35 8.21 -17.93
CA ILE A 101 -5.15 8.20 -18.80
C ILE A 101 -3.93 8.74 -18.05
N LYS A 102 -4.12 9.76 -17.19
CA LYS A 102 -3.03 10.34 -16.37
C LYS A 102 -2.39 9.33 -15.41
N ASP A 103 -3.12 8.25 -15.11
CA ASP A 103 -2.69 7.23 -14.16
C ASP A 103 -2.02 6.04 -14.88
N VAL A 104 -1.99 6.00 -16.21
CA VAL A 104 -1.26 4.96 -16.95
C VAL A 104 0.24 5.12 -16.75
N ILE A 105 0.88 4.06 -16.24
CA ILE A 105 2.32 3.98 -16.01
C ILE A 105 3.02 3.48 -17.28
N ASP A 106 2.49 2.40 -17.85
CA ASP A 106 3.03 1.75 -19.04
C ASP A 106 1.88 1.24 -19.92
N VAL A 107 2.00 1.47 -21.22
CA VAL A 107 1.05 1.04 -22.25
C VAL A 107 1.43 -0.28 -22.92
N ARG A 108 2.62 -0.83 -22.59
CA ARG A 108 3.15 -2.10 -23.10
C ARG A 108 3.99 -2.80 -22.03
N PRO A 109 3.37 -3.20 -20.92
CA PRO A 109 4.08 -3.95 -19.90
C PRO A 109 4.70 -5.24 -20.47
N PRO A 110 5.85 -5.67 -19.93
CA PRO A 110 6.55 -6.85 -20.41
C PRO A 110 5.80 -8.12 -19.96
N LEU A 111 4.72 -8.46 -20.66
CA LEU A 111 3.88 -9.62 -20.36
C LEU A 111 4.12 -10.77 -21.33
N THR A 112 4.03 -11.99 -20.82
CA THR A 112 3.94 -13.23 -21.61
C THR A 112 2.52 -13.78 -21.51
N GLN A 113 1.83 -13.95 -22.63
CA GLN A 113 0.52 -14.60 -22.61
C GLN A 113 0.69 -16.11 -22.37
N LEU A 114 -0.03 -16.64 -21.40
CA LEU A 114 -0.08 -18.06 -21.07
C LEU A 114 -1.37 -18.71 -21.63
N ALA A 115 -1.46 -20.03 -21.56
CA ALA A 115 -2.68 -20.75 -21.89
C ALA A 115 -3.84 -20.37 -20.94
N GLY A 116 -5.08 -20.50 -21.41
CA GLY A 116 -6.27 -20.26 -20.59
C GLY A 116 -6.62 -18.78 -20.36
N GLY A 117 -6.00 -17.85 -21.09
CA GLY A 117 -6.28 -16.42 -20.93
C GLY A 117 -5.53 -15.76 -19.78
N ARG A 118 -4.52 -16.44 -19.22
CA ARG A 118 -3.64 -15.93 -18.16
C ARG A 118 -2.46 -15.16 -18.76
N TRP A 119 -1.88 -14.25 -17.99
CA TRP A 119 -0.77 -13.39 -18.41
C TRP A 119 0.29 -13.34 -17.34
N MET A 120 1.55 -13.58 -17.68
CA MET A 120 2.67 -13.50 -16.75
C MET A 120 3.41 -12.17 -16.92
N LEU A 121 3.60 -11.41 -15.85
CA LEU A 121 4.46 -10.23 -15.82
C LEU A 121 5.91 -10.66 -15.68
N ASN A 122 6.70 -10.40 -16.71
CA ASN A 122 8.13 -10.66 -16.71
C ASN A 122 8.81 -9.54 -15.92
N VAL A 123 8.77 -9.62 -14.60
CA VAL A 123 9.59 -8.77 -13.74
C VAL A 123 11.02 -9.28 -13.87
N GLN A 124 11.79 -8.74 -14.80
CA GLN A 124 13.22 -8.96 -14.80
C GLN A 124 13.76 -8.30 -13.52
N PRO A 125 14.38 -9.04 -12.58
CA PRO A 125 15.11 -8.39 -11.50
C PRO A 125 16.08 -7.43 -12.17
N ALA A 126 16.09 -6.17 -11.77
CA ALA A 126 17.04 -5.20 -12.31
C ALA A 126 18.45 -5.78 -12.12
N ALA A 127 19.03 -6.32 -13.18
CA ALA A 127 20.39 -6.81 -13.16
C ALA A 127 21.24 -5.60 -12.78
N ALA A 128 21.95 -5.69 -11.65
CA ALA A 128 22.90 -4.68 -11.21
C ALA A 128 23.77 -4.32 -12.42
N THR A 129 23.71 -3.06 -12.83
CA THR A 129 24.42 -2.51 -13.97
C THR A 129 25.90 -2.85 -13.83
N PRO A 130 26.49 -3.72 -14.67
CA PRO A 130 27.94 -3.90 -14.64
C PRO A 130 28.55 -2.60 -15.16
N SER A 131 29.36 -1.98 -14.31
CA SER A 131 30.19 -0.83 -14.67
C SER A 131 30.98 -1.14 -15.94
N ALA A 132 30.87 -0.24 -16.91
CA ALA A 132 31.49 -0.35 -18.21
C ALA A 132 33.01 -0.14 -18.12
N THR A 133 33.79 -1.15 -18.52
CA THR A 133 35.09 -0.97 -19.20
C THR A 133 35.55 -2.27 -19.85
N ALA A 134 35.46 -2.33 -21.19
CA ALA A 134 36.48 -2.83 -22.13
C ALA A 134 35.84 -3.36 -23.44
N LYS A 135 36.04 -2.59 -24.52
CA LYS A 135 36.11 -3.06 -25.93
C LYS A 135 37.58 -3.52 -26.16
N PRO A 136 37.98 -4.24 -27.24
CA PRO A 136 37.28 -4.69 -28.47
C PRO A 136 37.50 -6.21 -28.77
N ALA A 137 36.98 -6.87 -29.81
CA ALA A 137 37.09 -6.55 -31.23
C ALA A 137 36.18 -7.42 -32.14
N THR A 138 36.01 -6.86 -33.33
CA THR A 138 35.37 -7.32 -34.57
C THR A 138 35.86 -8.65 -35.13
N ALA A 139 34.93 -9.48 -35.63
CA ALA A 139 35.10 -10.25 -36.88
C ALA A 139 33.75 -10.78 -37.41
N THR A 140 33.36 -10.29 -38.58
CA THR A 140 32.54 -10.98 -39.61
C THR A 140 33.43 -10.98 -40.88
N PRO A 141 33.24 -11.85 -41.90
CA PRO A 141 31.96 -12.43 -42.34
C PRO A 141 32.01 -13.90 -42.84
N SER A 142 30.86 -14.51 -43.13
CA SER A 142 30.46 -14.87 -44.51
C SER A 142 29.33 -15.92 -44.59
N ALA A 143 28.26 -15.51 -45.27
CA ALA A 143 27.48 -16.20 -46.31
C ALA A 143 26.83 -17.59 -46.11
N THR A 144 25.52 -17.57 -46.45
CA THR A 144 24.74 -18.55 -47.23
C THR A 144 24.53 -19.97 -46.70
N THR A 145 23.26 -20.30 -46.41
CA THR A 145 22.44 -21.16 -47.30
C THR A 145 20.98 -21.24 -46.84
N LYS A 146 20.08 -21.29 -47.82
CA LYS A 146 18.62 -21.50 -47.77
C LYS A 146 18.34 -23.01 -47.91
N PRO A 147 17.32 -23.60 -47.25
CA PRO A 147 16.14 -24.10 -47.99
C PRO A 147 14.81 -23.89 -47.22
N THR A 148 13.79 -23.27 -47.83
CA THR A 148 12.56 -23.86 -48.42
C THR A 148 11.53 -24.47 -47.47
N ALA A 149 10.29 -24.00 -47.68
CA ALA A 149 9.09 -24.23 -46.90
C ALA A 149 8.51 -25.65 -47.00
N ALA A 150 7.77 -26.05 -45.95
CA ALA A 150 6.76 -27.09 -46.02
C ALA A 150 5.43 -26.56 -45.46
N LYS A 151 4.39 -26.69 -46.29
CA LYS A 151 2.97 -26.42 -46.01
C LYS A 151 2.46 -27.33 -44.90
N SER A 152 1.62 -26.80 -44.02
CA SER A 152 0.56 -27.59 -43.40
C SER A 152 -0.78 -26.83 -43.52
N THR A 153 -1.75 -27.54 -44.08
CA THR A 153 -3.14 -27.12 -44.30
C THR A 153 -4.03 -28.02 -43.47
N ALA A 154 -4.87 -27.44 -42.61
CA ALA A 154 -6.14 -27.97 -42.10
C ALA A 154 -6.68 -26.96 -41.08
N ALA A 155 -7.96 -26.81 -40.77
CA ALA A 155 -9.25 -27.04 -41.41
C ALA A 155 -10.24 -26.42 -40.40
N LYS A 156 -11.22 -25.64 -40.87
CA LYS A 156 -12.29 -25.06 -40.04
C LYS A 156 -13.14 -26.14 -39.36
N PRO A 157 -13.73 -25.81 -38.21
CA PRO A 157 -15.14 -26.13 -38.00
C PRO A 157 -15.98 -24.86 -37.81
N ALA A 158 -17.15 -24.86 -38.45
CA ALA A 158 -18.25 -23.94 -38.24
C ALA A 158 -19.12 -24.45 -37.09
N ILE A 159 -19.74 -23.56 -36.31
CA ILE A 159 -21.01 -23.77 -35.57
C ILE A 159 -21.57 -22.36 -35.27
N VAL A 160 -22.65 -21.98 -35.97
CA VAL A 160 -24.05 -21.82 -35.54
C VAL A 160 -24.33 -20.65 -34.56
N LYS A 161 -25.17 -19.76 -35.07
CA LYS A 161 -25.79 -18.56 -34.48
C LYS A 161 -26.88 -18.95 -33.47
N PRO A 162 -27.14 -18.12 -32.45
CA PRO A 162 -28.55 -17.79 -32.20
C PRO A 162 -28.82 -16.29 -32.08
N THR A 163 -30.10 -16.01 -32.28
CA THR A 163 -30.74 -14.74 -32.59
C THR A 163 -31.38 -14.10 -31.36
N ALA A 164 -31.30 -12.76 -31.35
CA ALA A 164 -32.31 -11.78 -30.92
C ALA A 164 -32.86 -11.78 -29.48
N ALA A 165 -32.78 -10.61 -28.83
CA ALA A 165 -33.97 -9.93 -28.29
C ALA A 165 -33.74 -8.41 -28.22
N LYS A 166 -34.66 -7.66 -28.83
CA LYS A 166 -34.84 -6.21 -28.66
C LYS A 166 -35.54 -5.97 -27.32
N SER A 167 -35.09 -4.99 -26.55
CA SER A 167 -35.97 -4.27 -25.62
C SER A 167 -35.76 -2.77 -25.75
N THR A 168 -36.90 -2.09 -25.73
CA THR A 168 -37.15 -0.70 -26.09
C THR A 168 -36.82 0.25 -24.95
N ALA A 169 -36.27 1.41 -25.30
CA ALA A 169 -36.03 2.54 -24.43
C ALA A 169 -37.33 3.26 -24.04
N ALA A 170 -37.41 3.73 -22.79
CA ALA A 170 -38.25 4.85 -22.38
C ALA A 170 -37.38 5.82 -21.57
N LYS A 171 -37.32 7.08 -22.03
CA LYS A 171 -36.64 8.22 -21.39
C LYS A 171 -37.52 8.83 -20.28
N PRO A 172 -36.95 9.62 -19.35
CA PRO A 172 -37.53 9.98 -18.05
C PRO A 172 -38.28 11.32 -18.07
N ALA A 173 -39.09 11.55 -17.03
CA ALA A 173 -39.57 12.88 -16.65
C ALA A 173 -38.77 13.39 -15.44
N VAL A 174 -38.18 14.58 -15.60
CA VAL A 174 -37.45 15.34 -14.58
C VAL A 174 -38.38 16.43 -14.02
N SER A 175 -38.35 16.65 -12.70
CA SER A 175 -38.80 17.91 -12.11
C SER A 175 -37.92 18.35 -10.93
N LYS A 176 -37.04 19.32 -11.26
CA LYS A 176 -36.58 20.55 -10.56
C LYS A 176 -36.02 20.51 -9.11
N PRO A 177 -34.89 21.23 -8.84
CA PRO A 177 -34.21 21.19 -7.54
C PRO A 177 -34.78 22.20 -6.53
N ALA A 178 -34.78 21.83 -5.26
CA ALA A 178 -34.99 22.71 -4.13
C ALA A 178 -33.63 23.12 -3.54
N VAL A 179 -33.45 24.43 -3.33
CA VAL A 179 -32.34 25.04 -2.59
C VAL A 179 -32.47 24.65 -1.11
N GLY A 180 -31.52 23.90 -0.59
CA GLY A 180 -31.45 23.45 0.80
C GLY A 180 -30.11 23.84 1.45
N LYS A 181 -30.20 24.38 2.67
CA LYS A 181 -29.12 24.92 3.51
C LYS A 181 -28.03 23.88 3.80
N ALA A 182 -26.83 24.36 4.14
CA ALA A 182 -25.74 23.55 4.64
C ALA A 182 -26.19 22.68 5.82
N ASP A 183 -26.14 21.36 5.64
CA ASP A 183 -26.48 20.40 6.68
C ASP A 183 -25.38 20.34 7.76
N PRO A 184 -25.76 20.12 9.03
CA PRO A 184 -24.82 19.85 10.11
C PRO A 184 -24.10 18.53 9.80
N VAL A 185 -22.77 18.55 9.83
CA VAL A 185 -21.96 17.35 9.60
C VAL A 185 -22.29 16.31 10.66
N ASP A 186 -22.86 15.19 10.22
CA ASP A 186 -23.20 14.03 11.02
C ASP A 186 -21.96 13.53 11.80
N PRO A 187 -22.00 13.47 13.14
CA PRO A 187 -20.93 12.92 13.96
C PRO A 187 -20.51 11.51 13.53
N ALA A 188 -21.44 10.69 13.00
CA ALA A 188 -21.14 9.36 12.49
C ALA A 188 -20.26 9.41 11.23
N LYS A 189 -20.46 10.41 10.36
CA LYS A 189 -19.62 10.62 9.16
C LYS A 189 -18.20 11.05 9.54
N ARG A 190 -18.06 11.86 10.60
CA ARG A 190 -16.75 12.24 11.15
C ARG A 190 -16.02 11.07 11.79
N TYR A 191 -16.76 10.15 12.42
CA TYR A 191 -16.23 8.91 12.97
C TYR A 191 -15.78 7.95 11.86
N LEU A 192 -16.55 7.85 10.78
CA LEU A 192 -16.19 7.06 9.59
C LEU A 192 -14.96 7.64 8.86
N ASP A 193 -14.85 8.97 8.76
CA ASP A 193 -13.65 9.62 8.20
C ASP A 193 -12.40 9.41 9.08
N GLU A 194 -12.54 9.36 10.42
CA GLU A 194 -11.44 9.00 11.34
C GLU A 194 -11.09 7.51 11.28
N VAL A 195 -12.07 6.63 11.11
CA VAL A 195 -11.88 5.18 10.89
C VAL A 195 -11.22 4.93 9.53
N ASP A 196 -11.62 5.62 8.47
CA ASP A 196 -10.95 5.55 7.16
C ASP A 196 -9.51 6.09 7.22
N LEU A 197 -9.24 7.12 8.03
CA LEU A 197 -7.87 7.60 8.27
C LEU A 197 -7.02 6.62 9.09
N LEU A 198 -7.67 5.80 9.92
CA LEU A 198 -7.05 4.74 10.72
C LEU A 198 -6.82 3.46 9.90
N LEU A 199 -7.65 3.20 8.89
CA LEU A 199 -7.55 2.03 7.99
C LEU A 199 -6.64 2.27 6.78
N THR A 200 -6.45 3.52 6.35
CA THR A 200 -5.59 3.86 5.18
C THR A 200 -4.09 3.77 5.43
N GLY A 201 -3.65 3.57 6.67
CA GLY A 201 -2.26 3.21 6.99
C GLY A 201 -1.90 1.76 6.66
N ALA A 202 -2.92 0.92 6.38
CA ALA A 202 -2.83 -0.53 6.33
C ALA A 202 -2.92 -1.14 4.91
N GLY A 203 -2.37 -0.48 3.90
CA GLY A 203 -2.63 -0.84 2.50
C GLY A 203 -1.44 -1.22 1.64
N LYS A 204 -0.24 -1.53 2.15
CA LYS A 204 0.92 -1.73 1.25
C LYS A 204 1.79 -2.95 1.56
N LEU A 205 1.95 -3.76 0.51
CA LEU A 205 3.02 -4.73 0.25
C LEU A 205 3.00 -6.06 0.99
N ARG A 206 1.86 -6.49 1.51
CA ARG A 206 1.76 -7.76 2.22
C ARG A 206 0.36 -8.35 1.95
N SER A 207 0.25 -9.69 1.93
CA SER A 207 -0.93 -10.51 1.59
C SER A 207 -2.29 -9.77 1.49
N ASP A 208 -3.09 -9.95 0.46
CA ASP A 208 -4.48 -9.46 0.45
C ASP A 208 -5.39 -10.22 1.45
N ARG A 209 -4.84 -11.21 2.15
CA ARG A 209 -5.58 -12.11 3.02
C ARG A 209 -5.71 -11.56 4.43
N PRO A 210 -6.93 -11.57 5.00
CA PRO A 210 -7.17 -11.17 6.39
C PRO A 210 -6.63 -12.18 7.42
N ILE A 211 -6.05 -13.30 6.97
CA ILE A 211 -5.62 -14.45 7.81
C ILE A 211 -4.22 -14.88 7.41
N LEU A 212 -3.45 -15.36 8.40
CA LEU A 212 -2.16 -16.03 8.23
C LEU A 212 -2.22 -17.10 7.13
N THR A 213 -1.33 -16.95 6.16
CA THR A 213 -1.02 -17.97 5.16
C THR A 213 -0.36 -19.19 5.82
N ARG A 214 -0.35 -20.33 5.10
CA ARG A 214 0.45 -21.51 5.50
C ARG A 214 1.89 -21.46 4.98
N ARG A 215 2.32 -20.33 4.41
CA ARG A 215 3.67 -20.13 3.88
C ARG A 215 4.50 -19.46 4.96
N ASP A 216 5.46 -20.20 5.50
CA ASP A 216 6.34 -19.74 6.59
C ASP A 216 7.23 -18.54 6.18
N SER A 217 7.32 -18.23 4.88
CA SER A 217 8.11 -17.14 4.33
C SER A 217 7.31 -15.89 3.95
N GLU A 218 5.99 -15.86 4.20
CA GLU A 218 5.15 -14.73 3.80
C GLU A 218 5.18 -13.62 4.85
N TRP A 219 5.34 -12.39 4.38
CA TRP A 219 5.42 -11.24 5.26
C TRP A 219 4.03 -10.89 5.80
N LEU A 220 3.95 -10.63 7.11
CA LEU A 220 2.70 -10.17 7.71
C LEU A 220 2.31 -8.81 7.19
N ASN A 221 1.03 -8.64 6.82
CA ASN A 221 0.46 -7.36 6.44
C ASN A 221 0.08 -6.48 7.64
N ASP A 222 -0.02 -5.20 7.36
CA ASP A 222 -0.53 -4.17 8.27
C ASP A 222 -1.97 -4.48 8.73
N CYS A 223 -2.86 -4.93 7.85
CA CYS A 223 -4.20 -5.41 8.25
C CYS A 223 -4.14 -6.61 9.21
N GLN A 224 -3.21 -7.55 9.06
CA GLN A 224 -3.05 -8.75 9.85
C GLN A 224 -2.56 -8.37 11.25
N ILE A 225 -1.57 -7.48 11.33
CA ILE A 225 -1.11 -6.94 12.61
C ILE A 225 -2.21 -6.11 13.28
N ALA A 226 -2.96 -5.30 12.52
CA ALA A 226 -4.07 -4.53 13.06
C ALA A 226 -5.18 -5.43 13.62
N ASN A 227 -5.61 -6.44 12.86
CA ASN A 227 -6.62 -7.41 13.27
C ASN A 227 -6.17 -8.17 14.53
N ASP A 228 -4.91 -8.60 14.56
CA ASP A 228 -4.35 -9.31 15.71
C ASP A 228 -4.28 -8.43 16.96
N ASN A 229 -3.87 -7.16 16.80
CA ASN A 229 -3.92 -6.17 17.87
C ASN A 229 -5.36 -5.90 18.37
N GLU A 230 -6.35 -5.87 17.46
CA GLU A 230 -7.76 -5.67 17.82
C GLU A 230 -8.32 -6.86 18.61
N LEU A 231 -7.93 -8.09 18.25
CA LEU A 231 -8.29 -9.29 19.01
C LEU A 231 -7.72 -9.24 20.44
N LEU A 232 -6.47 -8.79 20.59
CA LEU A 232 -5.83 -8.66 21.91
C LEU A 232 -6.35 -7.48 22.73
N GLN A 233 -6.83 -6.41 22.09
CA GLN A 233 -7.35 -5.22 22.78
C GLN A 233 -8.49 -5.55 23.75
N ILE A 234 -9.25 -6.62 23.47
CA ILE A 234 -10.37 -7.09 24.28
C ILE A 234 -9.92 -7.50 25.69
N ASP A 235 -8.76 -8.15 25.80
CA ASP A 235 -8.28 -8.76 27.04
C ASP A 235 -7.25 -7.90 27.78
N HIS A 236 -6.68 -6.87 27.14
CA HIS A 236 -5.62 -6.05 27.70
C HIS A 236 -6.06 -4.60 27.96
N GLN A 237 -6.74 -4.36 29.09
CA GLN A 237 -7.27 -3.03 29.45
C GLN A 237 -6.19 -1.97 29.72
N HIS A 238 -4.98 -2.40 30.09
CA HIS A 238 -3.85 -1.51 30.38
C HIS A 238 -3.01 -1.19 29.12
N ALA A 239 -3.25 -1.86 28.00
CA ALA A 239 -2.59 -1.57 26.74
C ALA A 239 -3.60 -0.98 25.76
N ARG A 240 -3.17 0.07 25.05
CA ARG A 240 -3.91 0.57 23.90
C ARG A 240 -3.09 0.37 22.64
N PHE A 241 -3.63 -0.42 21.72
CA PHE A 241 -3.01 -0.64 20.42
C PHE A 241 -3.34 0.49 19.46
N LEU A 242 -2.33 0.91 18.72
CA LEU A 242 -2.48 1.81 17.59
C LEU A 242 -2.34 1.02 16.30
N ASN A 243 -3.10 1.42 15.29
CA ASN A 243 -3.00 0.80 13.98
C ASN A 243 -1.57 0.94 13.43
N PRO A 244 -1.07 -0.07 12.71
CA PRO A 244 0.23 0.02 12.06
C PRO A 244 0.33 1.21 11.12
N MET A 245 1.50 1.84 11.08
CA MET A 245 1.76 3.03 10.24
C MET A 245 3.10 2.91 9.51
N SER A 246 3.31 3.70 8.46
CA SER A 246 4.64 3.90 7.89
C SER A 246 5.49 4.83 8.76
N ASN A 247 6.81 4.66 8.74
CA ASN A 247 7.76 5.52 9.44
C ASN A 247 7.61 7.01 9.07
N GLU A 248 7.39 7.33 7.78
CA GLU A 248 7.18 8.70 7.31
C GLU A 248 5.95 9.36 7.95
N TYR A 249 4.86 8.60 8.12
CA TYR A 249 3.67 9.10 8.79
C TYR A 249 3.90 9.31 10.29
N LEU A 250 4.69 8.41 10.89
CA LEU A 250 4.97 8.40 12.31
C LEU A 250 5.80 9.64 12.73
N SER A 251 6.88 9.95 11.99
CA SER A 251 7.72 11.12 12.26
C SER A 251 7.03 12.46 11.96
N THR A 252 6.23 12.54 10.89
CA THR A 252 5.64 13.82 10.46
C THR A 252 4.28 14.15 11.10
N LYS A 253 3.48 13.15 11.49
CA LYS A 253 2.09 13.36 11.93
C LYS A 253 1.76 12.77 13.30
N PHE A 254 2.38 11.67 13.70
CA PHE A 254 2.06 11.02 14.98
C PHE A 254 2.68 11.77 16.15
N PHE A 255 3.98 12.03 16.09
CA PHE A 255 4.72 12.82 17.08
C PHE A 255 4.50 14.34 16.96
N CYS A 256 3.28 14.77 16.62
CA CYS A 256 2.94 16.18 16.72
C CYS A 256 2.52 16.54 18.16
N LYS A 257 2.94 17.73 18.65
CA LYS A 257 2.65 18.23 20.02
C LYS A 257 1.17 18.11 20.43
N LYS A 258 0.23 18.16 19.48
CA LYS A 258 -1.22 18.03 19.75
C LYS A 258 -1.66 16.60 20.06
N LYS A 259 -1.09 15.58 19.42
CA LYS A 259 -1.44 14.17 19.68
C LYS A 259 -0.79 13.66 20.95
N VAL A 260 0.45 14.06 21.25
CA VAL A 260 1.11 13.64 22.49
C VAL A 260 0.44 14.18 23.76
N LYS A 261 -0.10 15.41 23.74
CA LYS A 261 -0.96 15.91 24.83
C LYS A 261 -2.24 15.08 25.06
N ARG A 262 -2.68 14.29 24.07
CA ARG A 262 -3.81 13.36 24.21
C ARG A 262 -3.37 11.97 24.66
N LEU A 263 -2.13 11.58 24.34
CA LEU A 263 -1.50 10.32 24.77
C LEU A 263 -0.99 10.39 26.22
N ALA A 264 -0.66 11.59 26.69
CA ALA A 264 -0.40 11.93 28.09
C ALA A 264 -1.56 12.82 28.62
N PRO A 265 -2.75 12.25 28.87
CA PRO A 265 -3.89 13.05 29.32
C PRO A 265 -3.55 13.72 30.66
N PRO A 266 -3.84 15.02 30.85
CA PRO A 266 -3.37 15.75 32.02
C PRO A 266 -3.79 15.14 33.36
N ASP A 267 -5.00 14.57 33.49
CA ASP A 267 -5.56 14.28 34.82
C ASP A 267 -6.55 13.10 34.94
N ALA A 268 -6.86 12.33 33.88
CA ALA A 268 -8.03 11.41 33.93
C ALA A 268 -7.78 9.91 33.62
N GLN A 269 -6.63 9.50 33.07
CA GLN A 269 -6.30 8.08 32.84
C GLN A 269 -4.96 7.63 33.46
N LEU A 270 -4.19 8.56 34.04
CA LEU A 270 -2.89 8.30 34.69
C LEU A 270 -3.00 7.82 36.16
N SER A 271 -4.21 7.64 36.70
CA SER A 271 -4.36 6.98 38.00
C SER A 271 -3.90 5.51 37.93
N ASP A 272 -3.97 4.92 36.74
CA ASP A 272 -3.43 3.60 36.47
C ASP A 272 -2.00 3.71 35.94
N ARG A 273 -1.04 3.42 36.82
CA ARG A 273 0.38 3.41 36.45
C ARG A 273 0.70 2.43 35.34
N ARG A 274 -0.17 1.46 35.03
CA ARG A 274 0.10 0.39 34.06
C ARG A 274 -0.28 0.75 32.62
N TYR A 275 -0.82 1.94 32.38
CA TYR A 275 -1.23 2.32 31.03
C TYR A 275 -0.03 2.37 30.07
N SER A 276 -0.17 1.71 28.92
CA SER A 276 0.82 1.68 27.87
C SER A 276 0.20 1.83 26.48
N LEU A 277 0.97 2.42 25.56
CA LEU A 277 0.63 2.44 24.14
C LEU A 277 1.52 1.48 23.39
N VAL A 278 0.93 0.69 22.50
CA VAL A 278 1.65 -0.27 21.66
C VAL A 278 1.43 0.13 20.20
N MET A 279 2.51 0.29 19.45
CA MET A 279 2.46 0.79 18.09
C MET A 279 3.48 0.10 17.19
N SER A 280 2.98 -0.71 16.27
CA SER A 280 3.78 -1.28 15.19
C SER A 280 3.97 -0.26 14.07
N TYR A 281 5.13 -0.27 13.42
CA TYR A 281 5.35 0.55 12.24
C TYR A 281 6.29 -0.13 11.27
N SER A 282 6.18 0.21 9.98
CA SER A 282 7.04 -0.36 8.96
C SER A 282 8.02 0.66 8.39
N MET A 283 9.30 0.28 8.39
CA MET A 283 10.38 1.00 7.73
C MET A 283 10.35 0.69 6.23
N LEU A 284 10.13 1.74 5.43
CA LEU A 284 10.05 1.66 3.96
C LEU A 284 9.06 0.59 3.45
N GLN A 285 8.07 0.19 4.27
CA GLN A 285 7.14 -0.92 4.02
C GLN A 285 7.77 -2.31 3.88
N LEU A 286 9.06 -2.46 4.23
CA LEU A 286 9.80 -3.71 4.07
C LEU A 286 10.09 -4.41 5.40
N HIS A 287 10.36 -3.65 6.45
CA HIS A 287 10.75 -4.19 7.75
C HIS A 287 9.79 -3.73 8.84
N TRP A 288 9.49 -4.60 9.81
CA TRP A 288 8.58 -4.31 10.91
C TRP A 288 9.35 -3.95 12.18
N HIS A 289 8.90 -2.88 12.81
CA HIS A 289 9.36 -2.41 14.10
C HIS A 289 8.15 -2.23 15.02
N ILE A 290 8.40 -2.14 16.32
CA ILE A 290 7.36 -1.87 17.31
C ILE A 290 7.87 -0.95 18.41
N LEU A 291 7.00 -0.03 18.83
CA LEU A 291 7.23 0.91 19.91
C LEU A 291 6.26 0.62 21.05
N PHE A 292 6.78 0.60 22.28
CA PHE A 292 6.02 0.47 23.51
C PHE A 292 6.24 1.71 24.37
N LEU A 293 5.21 2.54 24.53
CA LEU A 293 5.29 3.70 25.42
C LEU A 293 4.75 3.29 26.79
N CYS A 294 5.68 3.05 27.71
CA CYS A 294 5.41 2.66 29.10
C CYS A 294 5.24 3.92 29.96
N CYS A 295 4.01 4.29 30.32
CA CYS A 295 3.79 5.48 31.16
C CYS A 295 4.29 5.29 32.60
N ALA A 296 4.29 4.05 33.11
CA ALA A 296 4.78 3.72 34.45
C ALA A 296 6.24 4.14 34.65
N GLU A 297 7.05 3.86 33.63
CA GLU A 297 8.50 4.02 33.64
C GLU A 297 8.95 5.30 32.93
N ARG A 298 8.04 5.93 32.18
CA ARG A 298 8.34 7.01 31.24
C ARG A 298 9.41 6.56 30.24
N THR A 299 9.28 5.34 29.74
CA THR A 299 10.22 4.80 28.76
C THR A 299 9.47 4.42 27.50
N MET A 300 10.02 4.81 26.36
CA MET A 300 9.63 4.30 25.05
C MET A 300 10.62 3.19 24.68
N TYR A 301 10.15 1.95 24.70
CA TYR A 301 10.93 0.82 24.22
C TYR A 301 10.74 0.66 22.72
N HIS A 302 11.83 0.40 22.01
CA HIS A 302 11.86 0.09 20.59
C HIS A 302 12.37 -1.34 20.40
N PHE A 303 11.66 -2.13 19.59
CA PHE A 303 12.10 -3.47 19.20
C PHE A 303 11.99 -3.66 17.69
N GLU A 304 13.01 -4.32 17.14
CA GLU A 304 13.03 -4.86 15.80
C GLU A 304 13.84 -6.16 15.82
N GLY A 305 13.52 -7.11 14.92
CA GLY A 305 13.99 -8.49 15.01
C GLY A 305 15.51 -8.68 14.93
N PHE A 306 16.26 -7.77 14.30
CA PHE A 306 17.72 -7.84 14.16
C PHE A 306 18.47 -7.14 15.31
N GLY A 307 17.78 -6.63 16.33
CA GLY A 307 18.40 -6.02 17.52
C GLY A 307 19.06 -4.65 17.27
N GLY A 308 18.72 -3.99 16.17
CA GLY A 308 19.19 -2.69 15.75
C GLY A 308 18.53 -1.52 16.47
N GLU A 309 19.13 -0.36 16.25
CA GLU A 309 18.66 0.91 16.81
C GLU A 309 17.40 1.42 16.11
N VAL A 310 16.66 2.24 16.84
CA VAL A 310 15.53 3.01 16.30
C VAL A 310 16.01 3.99 15.21
N ASP A 311 15.18 4.20 14.19
CA ASP A 311 15.50 5.09 13.07
C ASP A 311 15.64 6.57 13.46
N ASP A 312 16.48 7.30 12.73
CA ASP A 312 16.81 8.71 13.00
C ASP A 312 15.55 9.60 13.02
N GLU A 313 14.58 9.37 12.13
CA GLU A 313 13.36 10.14 12.09
C GLU A 313 12.51 9.96 13.36
N VAL A 314 12.39 8.73 13.86
CA VAL A 314 11.73 8.42 15.13
C VAL A 314 12.53 8.96 16.32
N GLN A 315 13.87 8.89 16.31
CA GLN A 315 14.70 9.48 17.36
C GLN A 315 14.50 10.99 17.45
N VAL A 316 14.54 11.71 16.32
CA VAL A 316 14.33 13.16 16.27
C VAL A 316 12.93 13.51 16.76
N ALA A 317 11.93 12.74 16.34
CA ALA A 317 10.55 12.94 16.74
C ALA A 317 10.35 12.69 18.25
N PHE A 318 10.98 11.65 18.80
CA PHE A 318 11.02 11.40 20.24
C PHE A 318 11.69 12.54 21.00
N ALA A 319 12.89 12.96 20.58
CA ALA A 319 13.63 14.03 21.24
C ALA A 319 12.85 15.35 21.28
N THR A 320 12.15 15.66 20.19
CA THR A 320 11.32 16.88 20.06
C THR A 320 10.14 16.89 21.04
N VAL A 321 9.66 15.72 21.44
CA VAL A 321 8.36 15.58 22.10
C VAL A 321 8.44 15.05 23.52
N PHE A 322 9.37 14.14 23.82
CA PHE A 322 9.42 13.37 25.06
C PHE A 322 10.68 13.65 25.89
N ALA A 323 11.84 13.89 25.26
CA ALA A 323 13.11 14.00 25.99
C ALA A 323 13.11 15.11 27.07
N HIS A 324 12.46 16.24 26.81
CA HIS A 324 12.33 17.32 27.79
C HIS A 324 11.36 17.04 28.95
N HIS A 325 10.66 15.90 28.93
CA HIS A 325 9.69 15.48 29.93
C HIS A 325 10.19 14.32 30.80
N GLY A 326 11.50 14.04 30.79
CA GLY A 326 12.10 12.96 31.57
C GLY A 326 11.66 11.58 31.10
N TRP A 327 11.40 11.45 29.79
CA TRP A 327 11.20 10.17 29.14
C TRP A 327 12.51 9.67 28.54
N GLU A 328 12.68 8.35 28.54
CA GLU A 328 13.83 7.67 27.93
C GLU A 328 13.41 6.87 26.69
N LEU A 329 14.31 6.73 25.72
CA LEU A 329 14.13 5.87 24.55
C LEU A 329 15.17 4.75 24.64
N VAL A 330 14.70 3.51 24.62
CA VAL A 330 15.53 2.32 24.79
C VAL A 330 15.26 1.36 23.64
N SER A 331 16.26 1.18 22.76
CA SER A 331 16.26 0.08 21.78
C SER A 331 16.61 -1.22 22.50
N ILE A 332 15.86 -2.29 22.20
CA ILE A 332 16.09 -3.62 22.75
C ILE A 332 17.11 -4.34 21.86
N PRO A 333 18.34 -4.60 22.32
CA PRO A 333 19.43 -5.12 21.50
C PRO A 333 19.39 -6.66 21.41
N LEU A 334 18.21 -7.24 21.19
CA LEU A 334 18.02 -8.68 21.05
C LEU A 334 17.89 -9.07 19.58
N GLU A 335 18.90 -9.78 19.06
CA GLU A 335 18.89 -10.33 17.71
C GLU A 335 18.16 -11.68 17.71
N LEU A 336 16.87 -11.67 17.33
CA LEU A 336 16.01 -12.86 17.30
C LEU A 336 15.72 -13.34 15.88
N GLN A 337 15.76 -12.43 14.92
CA GLN A 337 15.49 -12.69 13.52
C GLN A 337 16.80 -12.97 12.76
N HIS A 338 16.84 -14.08 12.02
CA HIS A 338 17.96 -14.41 11.13
C HIS A 338 17.53 -14.65 9.67
N ASP A 339 16.24 -14.50 9.37
CA ASP A 339 15.69 -14.61 8.01
C ASP A 339 15.17 -13.24 7.51
N SER A 340 14.74 -13.16 6.24
CA SER A 340 14.30 -11.93 5.59
C SER A 340 12.78 -11.68 5.63
N SER A 341 12.02 -12.46 6.40
CA SER A 341 10.56 -12.51 6.31
C SER A 341 9.79 -12.51 7.62
N SER A 342 10.41 -12.95 8.72
CA SER A 342 9.73 -13.16 9.99
C SER A 342 9.65 -11.92 10.88
N CYS A 343 10.07 -10.75 10.40
CA CYS A 343 10.02 -9.50 11.18
C CYS A 343 8.65 -9.19 11.78
N GLY A 344 7.56 -9.51 11.05
CA GLY A 344 6.20 -9.35 11.55
C GLY A 344 5.87 -10.27 12.72
N VAL A 345 6.37 -11.51 12.68
CA VAL A 345 6.16 -12.50 13.75
C VAL A 345 6.96 -12.09 14.99
N TRP A 346 8.20 -11.63 14.82
CA TRP A 346 9.04 -11.22 15.95
C TRP A 346 8.50 -9.99 16.68
N ILE A 347 7.91 -9.01 15.98
CA ILE A 347 7.26 -7.89 16.68
C ILE A 347 6.00 -8.33 17.45
N GLN A 348 5.29 -9.37 17.01
CA GLN A 348 4.17 -9.97 17.76
C GLN A 348 4.69 -10.70 19.00
N VAL A 349 5.78 -11.46 18.90
CA VAL A 349 6.43 -12.10 20.06
C VAL A 349 6.86 -11.05 21.09
N ALA A 350 7.50 -9.96 20.66
CA ALA A 350 7.89 -8.87 21.54
C ALA A 350 6.67 -8.19 22.19
N ARG A 351 5.58 -8.00 21.43
CA ARG A 351 4.32 -7.48 21.95
C ARG A 351 3.75 -8.39 23.04
N ASP A 352 3.68 -9.68 22.80
CA ASP A 352 3.08 -10.63 23.75
C ASP A 352 3.90 -10.67 25.06
N ALA A 353 5.23 -10.66 24.95
CA ALA A 353 6.12 -10.49 26.10
C ALA A 353 5.87 -9.16 26.83
N TYR A 354 5.67 -8.06 26.10
CA TYR A 354 5.36 -6.76 26.68
C TYR A 354 4.02 -6.74 27.42
N LEU A 355 3.00 -7.41 26.89
CA LEU A 355 1.70 -7.50 27.53
C LEU A 355 1.77 -8.31 28.83
N GLU A 356 2.55 -9.39 28.88
CA GLU A 356 2.83 -10.08 30.13
C GLU A 356 3.62 -9.19 31.11
N TYR A 357 4.61 -8.44 30.60
CA TYR A 357 5.43 -7.53 31.40
C TYR A 357 4.59 -6.48 32.14
N ILE A 358 3.74 -5.71 31.44
CA ILE A 358 2.95 -4.63 32.06
C ILE A 358 1.87 -5.15 33.03
N ASN A 359 1.51 -6.43 32.93
CA ASN A 359 0.57 -7.08 33.84
C ASN A 359 1.26 -7.76 35.03
N SER A 360 2.56 -8.02 34.93
CA SER A 360 3.36 -8.69 35.96
C SER A 360 3.68 -7.80 37.17
N SER A 361 4.32 -8.39 38.18
CA SER A 361 4.95 -7.66 39.29
C SER A 361 6.27 -7.00 38.91
N ASP A 362 6.82 -7.33 37.73
CA ASP A 362 8.15 -6.88 37.33
C ASP A 362 8.16 -5.44 36.81
N LEU A 363 7.00 -4.92 36.39
CA LEU A 363 6.83 -3.54 35.91
C LEU A 363 7.39 -2.51 36.91
N GLY A 364 8.39 -1.75 36.48
CA GLY A 364 9.05 -0.72 37.29
C GLY A 364 10.08 -1.25 38.29
N THR A 365 10.28 -2.57 38.38
CA THR A 365 11.34 -3.20 39.18
C THR A 365 12.44 -3.80 38.31
N LYS A 366 12.09 -4.27 37.12
CA LYS A 366 13.00 -4.82 36.11
C LYS A 366 12.68 -4.15 34.77
N SER A 367 13.70 -3.78 33.99
CA SER A 367 13.46 -3.19 32.68
C SER A 367 12.81 -4.21 31.73
N PHE A 368 11.96 -3.73 30.82
CA PHE A 368 11.34 -4.59 29.81
C PHE A 368 12.35 -5.44 29.00
N PRO A 369 13.50 -4.92 28.52
CA PRO A 369 14.49 -5.76 27.82
C PRO A 369 14.92 -6.99 28.62
N ALA A 370 15.23 -6.80 29.91
CA ALA A 370 15.67 -7.88 30.77
C ALA A 370 14.52 -8.85 31.12
N PHE A 371 13.28 -8.35 31.21
CA PHE A 371 12.09 -9.21 31.34
C PHE A 371 11.92 -10.07 30.09
N MET A 372 11.98 -9.47 28.90
CA MET A 372 11.80 -10.14 27.61
C MET A 372 12.83 -11.24 27.40
N GLU A 373 14.11 -10.99 27.71
CA GLU A 373 15.17 -12.00 27.63
C GLU A 373 14.85 -13.23 28.49
N GLN A 374 14.53 -13.04 29.77
CA GLN A 374 14.13 -14.13 30.67
C GLN A 374 12.84 -14.84 30.20
N TRP A 375 11.88 -14.08 29.68
CA TRP A 375 10.62 -14.60 29.15
C TRP A 375 10.83 -15.54 27.95
N LEU A 376 11.81 -15.20 27.10
CA LEU A 376 12.23 -16.00 25.94
C LEU A 376 13.01 -17.24 26.36
N GLU A 377 13.94 -17.13 27.31
CA GLU A 377 14.69 -18.26 27.89
C GLU A 377 13.75 -19.32 28.48
N GLN A 378 12.76 -18.89 29.27
CA GLN A 378 11.77 -19.79 29.88
C GLN A 378 10.94 -20.56 28.85
N ARG A 379 10.80 -20.01 27.64
CA ARG A 379 10.07 -20.61 26.51
C ARG A 379 11.02 -21.37 25.56
N GLY A 380 12.31 -21.42 25.86
CA GLY A 380 13.31 -22.11 25.04
C GLY A 380 13.58 -21.45 23.68
N VAL A 381 13.26 -20.16 23.55
CA VAL A 381 13.50 -19.38 22.31
C VAL A 381 14.94 -18.91 22.24
N VAL A 382 15.52 -18.51 23.38
CA VAL A 382 16.93 -18.10 23.54
C VAL A 382 17.57 -19.03 24.58
N ARG A 383 18.89 -19.26 24.48
CA ARG A 383 19.66 -20.16 25.36
C ARG A 383 20.80 -19.46 26.05
#